data_AF-C4WYJ8-F1
#
_entry.id   AF-C4WYJ8-F1
#
_cell.length_a   1.000
_cell.length_b   1.000
_cell.length_c   1.000
_cell.angle_alpha   90.00
_cell.angle_beta   90.00
_cell.angle_gamma   90.00
#
_symmetry.space_group_name_H-M   'P 1'
#
loop_
_entity.id
_entity.type
_entity.pdbx_description
1 polymer ?
#
loop_
_entity_poly.entity_id
_entity_poly.type
_entity_poly.pdbx_seq_one_letter_code
_entity_poly.pdbx_strand_id
1 'polypeptide(L)' 'YLHTDANPPIFHRDVKASNILLDSKFVPKVADFGLSRLAPVPDIEGTLAGHVSTV' A
#
# COMPACT_ATOMS: atom_id res chain seq x y z
N TYR A 1 -9.53 2.60 -0.94
CA TYR A 1 -9.22 2.33 0.47
C TYR A 1 -7.75 2.50 0.82
N LEU A 2 -6.86 1.50 0.69
CA LEU A 2 -5.49 1.62 1.25
C LEU A 2 -4.70 2.84 0.76
N HIS A 3 -4.81 3.22 -0.51
CA HIS A 3 -4.06 4.36 -1.07
C HIS A 3 -4.75 5.72 -0.94
N THR A 4 -6.05 5.75 -0.67
CA THR A 4 -6.89 6.97 -0.87
C THR A 4 -7.70 7.34 0.35
N ASP A 5 -8.20 6.36 1.10
CA ASP A 5 -9.17 6.57 2.17
C ASP A 5 -8.56 6.26 3.55
N ALA A 6 -7.52 5.40 3.59
CA ALA A 6 -6.73 5.20 4.78
C ALA A 6 -5.87 6.44 5.06
N ASN A 7 -5.82 6.88 6.32
CA ASN A 7 -5.00 8.01 6.75
C ASN A 7 -4.12 7.62 7.95
N PRO A 8 -2.78 7.52 7.77
CA PRO A 8 -2.05 7.76 6.52
C PRO A 8 -2.28 6.66 5.48
N PRO A 9 -2.09 6.93 4.17
CA PRO A 9 -2.21 5.91 3.14
C PRO A 9 -1.24 4.75 3.39
N ILE A 10 -1.54 3.56 2.86
CA ILE A 10 -0.78 2.33 3.11
C ILE A 10 -0.37 1.72 1.77
N PHE A 11 0.93 1.53 1.55
CA PHE A 11 1.45 0.75 0.44
C PHE A 11 1.57 -0.72 0.84
N HIS A 12 0.83 -1.61 0.17
CA HIS A 12 0.82 -3.06 0.48
C HIS A 12 2.15 -3.76 0.15
N ARG A 13 2.79 -3.37 -0.97
CA ARG A 13 4.08 -3.86 -1.49
C ARG A 13 4.17 -5.33 -1.90
N ASP A 14 3.20 -6.17 -1.56
CA ASP A 14 3.15 -7.59 -1.98
C ASP A 14 1.76 -7.98 -2.51
N VAL A 15 1.29 -7.31 -3.56
CA VAL A 15 -0.01 -7.60 -4.19
C VAL A 15 0.15 -8.74 -5.19
N LYS A 16 -0.44 -9.89 -4.88
CA LYS A 16 -0.44 -11.10 -5.70
C LYS A 16 -1.68 -11.95 -5.44
N ALA A 17 -2.02 -12.85 -6.35
CA ALA A 17 -3.25 -13.64 -6.26
C ALA A 17 -3.36 -14.46 -4.96
N SER A 18 -2.25 -15.00 -4.45
CA SER A 18 -2.22 -15.75 -3.18
C SER A 18 -2.57 -14.88 -1.96
N ASN A 19 -2.43 -13.56 -2.07
CA ASN A 19 -2.70 -12.59 -1.01
C ASN A 19 -4.09 -11.94 -1.16
N ILE A 20 -4.90 -12.37 -2.13
CA ILE A 20 -6.31 -12.00 -2.25
C ILE A 20 -7.15 -13.19 -1.79
N LEU A 21 -7.61 -13.15 -0.55
CA LEU A 21 -8.44 -14.19 0.03
C LEU A 21 -9.90 -13.95 -0.33
N LEU A 22 -10.68 -15.03 -0.48
CA LEU A 22 -12.12 -14.95 -0.69
C LEU A 22 -12.83 -15.39 0.59
N ASP A 23 -13.84 -14.64 1.01
CA ASP A 23 -14.74 -15.10 2.06
C ASP A 23 -15.83 -16.05 1.52
N SER A 24 -16.71 -16.54 2.39
CA SER A 24 -17.80 -17.47 2.03
C SER A 24 -18.76 -16.96 0.94
N LYS A 25 -18.78 -15.66 0.67
CA LYS A 25 -19.61 -15.03 -0.36
C LYS A 25 -18.80 -14.69 -1.62
N PHE A 26 -17.58 -15.23 -1.74
CA PHE A 26 -16.63 -14.94 -2.79
C PHE A 26 -16.25 -13.45 -2.88
N VAL A 27 -16.33 -12.72 -1.76
CA VAL A 27 -15.89 -11.32 -1.72
C VAL A 27 -14.38 -11.28 -1.48
N PRO A 28 -13.59 -10.58 -2.33
CA PRO A 28 -12.15 -10.50 -2.17
C PRO A 28 -11.74 -9.62 -0.99
N LYS A 29 -10.73 -10.07 -0.25
CA LYS A 29 -10.08 -9.36 0.86
C LYS A 29 -8.57 -9.43 0.71
N VAL A 30 -7.93 -8.28 0.78
CA VAL A 30 -6.46 -8.19 0.73
C VAL A 30 -5.89 -8.71 2.06
N ALA A 31 -4.89 -9.57 1.99
CA ALA A 31 -4.21 -10.18 3.14
C ALA A 31 -2.68 -10.05 3.00
N ASP A 32 -1.98 -10.40 4.08
CA ASP A 32 -0.51 -10.37 4.20
C ASP A 32 0.13 -8.98 4.07
N PHE A 33 -0.01 -8.20 5.15
CA PHE A 33 0.58 -6.87 5.29
C PHE A 33 2.03 -6.89 5.80
N GLY A 34 2.72 -8.04 5.78
CA GLY A 34 4.06 -8.19 6.37
C GLY A 34 5.12 -7.27 5.74
N LEU A 35 4.95 -6.88 4.47
CA LEU A 35 5.81 -5.94 3.76
C LEU A 35 5.21 -4.52 3.63
N SER A 36 4.03 -4.32 4.19
CA SER A 36 3.30 -3.05 4.06
C SER A 36 3.99 -1.92 4.81
N ARG A 37 3.83 -0.70 4.28
CA ARG A 37 4.33 0.52 4.90
C ARG A 37 3.30 1.64 4.80
N LEU A 38 3.28 2.51 5.80
CA LEU A 38 2.60 3.79 5.69
C LEU A 38 3.28 4.58 4.57
N ALA A 39 2.49 5.13 3.67
CA ALA A 39 2.96 6.04 2.65
C ALA A 39 3.57 7.27 3.35
N PRO A 40 4.67 7.82 2.81
CA PRO A 40 5.17 9.11 3.27
C PRO A 40 4.02 10.11 3.18
N VAL A 41 3.73 10.81 4.29
CA VAL A 41 2.89 11.99 4.21
C VAL A 41 3.68 12.97 3.35
N PRO A 42 3.14 13.46 2.23
CA PRO A 42 3.77 14.58 1.57
C PRO A 42 3.74 15.73 2.57
N ASP A 43 4.91 16.11 3.08
CA ASP A 43 5.06 17.39 3.74
C ASP A 43 4.47 18.43 2.78
N ILE A 44 3.76 19.42 3.32
CA ILE A 44 2.94 20.39 2.56
C ILE A 44 3.79 21.24 1.57
N GLU A 45 5.07 20.95 1.42
CA GLU A 45 6.00 21.53 0.46
C GLU A 45 6.65 20.46 -0.45
N GLY A 46 5.85 19.80 -1.29
CA GLY A 46 6.30 19.38 -2.64
C GLY A 46 7.53 18.49 -2.81
N THR A 47 8.04 17.79 -1.79
CA THR A 47 9.19 16.88 -1.97
C THR A 47 8.71 15.44 -2.21
N LEU A 48 8.76 15.02 -3.48
CA LEU A 48 8.73 13.61 -3.87
C LEU A 48 9.84 12.89 -3.10
N ALA A 49 9.46 11.90 -2.29
CA ALA A 49 10.39 11.07 -1.53
C ALA A 49 11.48 10.49 -2.44
N GLY A 50 12.71 11.00 -2.27
CA GLY A 50 13.98 10.41 -2.69
C GLY A 50 13.96 9.63 -4.00
N HIS A 51 14.01 10.34 -5.13
CA HIS A 51 14.53 9.75 -6.37
C HIS A 51 16.01 9.43 -6.16
N VAL A 52 16.34 8.21 -5.72
CA VAL A 52 17.72 7.72 -5.78
C VAL A 52 17.86 7.01 -7.12
N SER A 53 18.34 7.75 -8.11
CA SER A 53 18.91 7.16 -9.32
C SER A 53 20.34 6.75 -8.98
N THR A 54 20.63 5.46 -8.99
CA THR A 54 22.02 4.98 -8.90
C THR A 54 22.49 4.63 -10.31
N VAL A 55 23.70 5.07 -10.65
CA VAL A 55 24.45 4.72 -11.87
C VAL A 55 24.73 3.22 -11.96
#